data_AF-A0A653PSN1-F1
#
_entry.id   AF-A0A653PSN1-F1
#
_cell.length_a   1.000
_cell.length_b   1.000
_cell.length_c   1.000
_cell.angle_alpha   90.00
_cell.angle_beta   90.00
_cell.angle_gamma   90.00
#
_symmetry.space_group_name_H-M   'P 1'
#
loop_
_entity.id
_entity.type
_entity.pdbx_description
1 polymer ?
#
loop_
_entity_poly.entity_id
_entity_poly.type
_entity_poly.pdbx_seq_one_letter_code
_entity_poly.pdbx_strand_id
1 'polypeptide(L)' 'MDTLTHDLTVLVRRHLRTELLRLARAEEDTAADVAATVRYWQPCPDSVAGHRECAAVLRLAADAVDTRPSRG' A
#
# COMPACT_ATOMS: atom_id res chain seq x y z
N MET A 1 -18.79 10.32 26.82
CA MET A 1 -17.65 10.97 26.13
C MET A 1 -16.99 10.07 25.07
N ASP A 2 -17.60 8.94 24.65
CA ASP A 2 -16.95 7.95 23.78
C ASP A 2 -17.17 8.13 22.27
N THR A 3 -18.22 8.84 21.85
CA THR A 3 -18.60 8.92 20.43
C THR A 3 -17.59 9.71 19.59
N LEU A 4 -17.12 10.85 20.09
CA LEU A 4 -16.14 11.69 19.38
C LEU A 4 -14.80 10.98 19.18
N THR A 5 -14.34 10.24 20.18
CA THR A 5 -13.10 9.45 20.10
C THR A 5 -13.24 8.31 19.09
N HIS A 6 -14.41 7.66 19.06
CA HIS A 6 -14.70 6.62 18.07
C HIS A 6 -14.71 7.17 16.65
N ASP A 7 -15.39 8.29 16.42
CA ASP A 7 -15.51 8.95 15.11
C ASP A 7 -14.15 9.41 14.58
N LEU A 8 -13.31 9.99 15.44
CA LEU A 8 -11.93 10.35 15.09
C LEU A 8 -11.10 9.12 14.73
N THR A 9 -11.24 8.02 15.46
CA THR A 9 -10.49 6.80 15.18
C THR A 9 -10.93 6.18 13.84
N VAL A 10 -12.22 6.20 13.52
CA VAL A 10 -12.73 5.76 12.20
C VAL A 10 -12.19 6.65 11.08
N LEU A 11 -12.19 7.97 11.27
CA LEU A 11 -11.65 8.92 10.29
C LEU A 11 -10.16 8.66 10.02
N VAL A 12 -9.35 8.53 11.08
CA VAL A 12 -7.91 8.28 10.97
C VAL A 12 -7.63 6.96 10.26
N ARG A 13 -8.34 5.87 10.61
CA ARG A 13 -8.19 4.57 9.92
C ARG A 13 -8.50 4.68 8.43
N ARG A 14 -9.59 5.36 8.07
CA ARG A 14 -9.98 5.55 6.67
C ARG A 14 -8.94 6.38 5.90
N HIS A 15 -8.42 7.44 6.52
CA HIS A 15 -7.40 8.27 5.89
C HIS A 15 -6.09 7.51 5.72
N LEU A 16 -5.63 6.80 6.75
CA LEU A 16 -4.44 5.96 6.69
C LEU A 16 -4.57 4.88 5.61
N ARG A 17 -5.70 4.17 5.54
CA ARG A 17 -5.97 3.20 4.48
C ARG A 17 -5.85 3.83 3.09
N THR A 18 -6.41 5.01 2.90
CA THR A 18 -6.37 5.73 1.62
C THR A 18 -4.94 6.06 1.23
N GLU A 19 -4.13 6.56 2.16
CA GLU A 19 -2.72 6.87 1.91
C GLU A 19 -1.88 5.61 1.64
N LEU A 20 -2.12 4.51 2.35
CA LEU A 20 -1.45 3.24 2.09
C LEU A 20 -1.72 2.72 0.68
N LEU A 21 -2.98 2.79 0.22
CA LEU A 21 -3.34 2.41 -1.16
C LEU A 21 -2.74 3.36 -2.19
N ARG A 22 -2.68 4.67 -1.89
CA ARG A 22 -2.03 5.66 -2.77
C ARG A 22 -0.53 5.36 -2.93
N LEU A 23 0.16 5.04 -1.83
CA LEU A 23 1.56 4.65 -1.84
C LEU A 23 1.78 3.34 -2.59
N ALA A 24 0.93 2.33 -2.36
CA ALA A 24 1.01 1.06 -3.07
C ALA A 24 0.93 1.26 -4.59
N ARG A 25 0.05 2.16 -5.04
CA ARG A 25 -0.07 2.50 -6.45
C ARG A 25 1.18 3.19 -6.99
N ALA A 26 1.75 4.14 -6.24
CA ALA A 26 2.97 4.83 -6.64
C ALA A 26 4.17 3.88 -6.80
N GLU A 27 4.29 2.88 -5.92
CA GLU A 27 5.32 1.84 -6.03
C GLU A 27 5.14 0.99 -7.31
N GLU A 28 3.90 0.63 -7.67
CA GLU A 28 3.65 -0.10 -8.93
C GLU A 28 3.91 0.73 -10.18
N ASP A 29 3.51 2.00 -10.17
CA ASP A 29 3.79 2.91 -11.27
C ASP A 29 5.32 3.06 -11.43
N THR A 30 6.06 3.19 -10.32
CA THR A 30 7.54 3.20 -10.34
C THR A 30 8.12 1.89 -10.88
N ALA A 31 7.59 0.74 -10.47
CA ALA A 31 8.01 -0.56 -11.00
C ALA A 31 7.77 -0.67 -12.52
N ALA A 32 6.65 -0.14 -13.00
CA ALA A 32 6.32 -0.11 -14.42
C ALA A 32 7.26 0.83 -15.20
N ASP A 33 7.54 2.01 -14.67
CA ASP A 33 8.48 2.97 -15.27
C ASP A 33 9.88 2.39 -15.38
N VAL A 34 10.39 1.78 -14.29
CA VAL A 34 11.70 1.12 -14.30
C VAL A 34 11.72 -0.03 -15.32
N ALA A 35 10.70 -0.89 -15.34
CA ALA A 35 10.62 -1.98 -16.31
C ALA A 35 10.57 -1.47 -17.76
N ALA A 36 9.89 -0.34 -18.01
CA ALA A 36 9.79 0.27 -19.33
C ALA A 36 11.14 0.83 -19.85
N THR A 37 12.07 1.16 -18.95
CA THR A 37 13.44 1.56 -19.35
C THR A 37 14.28 0.39 -19.87
N VAL A 38 13.85 -0.85 -19.62
CA VAL A 38 14.62 -2.06 -19.95
C VAL A 38 14.07 -2.72 -21.21
N ARG A 39 14.99 -3.10 -22.09
CA ARG A 39 14.63 -3.80 -23.33
C ARG A 39 14.15 -5.21 -23.01
N TYR A 40 13.19 -5.73 -23.78
CA TYR A 40 12.56 -7.02 -23.48
C TYR A 40 13.51 -8.23 -23.38
N TRP A 41 14.70 -8.14 -24.00
CA TRP A 41 15.72 -9.19 -23.99
C TRP A 41 16.74 -9.08 -22.86
N GLN A 42 16.69 -8.00 -22.09
CA GLN A 42 17.56 -7.80 -20.94
C GLN A 42 16.87 -8.29 -19.67
N PRO A 43 17.64 -8.76 -18.68
CA PRO A 43 17.09 -9.07 -17.36
C PRO A 43 16.38 -7.85 -16.79
N CYS A 44 15.20 -8.06 -16.20
CA CYS A 44 14.48 -7.02 -15.48
C CYS A 44 15.29 -6.60 -14.25
N PRO A 45 15.42 -5.30 -13.94
CA PRO A 45 16.14 -4.85 -12.76
C PRO A 45 15.51 -5.39 -11.48
N ASP A 46 16.34 -5.81 -10.53
CA ASP A 46 15.88 -6.35 -9.23
C ASP A 46 15.00 -5.35 -8.46
N SER A 47 15.20 -4.04 -8.69
CA SER A 47 14.36 -2.99 -8.10
C SER A 47 12.89 -3.10 -8.50
N VAL A 48 12.56 -3.62 -9.69
CA VAL A 48 11.16 -3.84 -10.10
C VAL A 48 10.47 -4.84 -9.18
N ALA A 49 11.17 -5.90 -8.78
CA ALA A 49 10.64 -6.88 -7.83
C ALA A 49 10.45 -6.24 -6.45
N GLY A 50 11.43 -5.44 -5.99
CA GLY A 50 11.35 -4.71 -4.73
C GLY A 50 10.17 -3.74 -4.66
N HIS A 51 9.96 -2.93 -5.71
CA HIS A 51 8.81 -2.01 -5.78
C HIS A 51 7.47 -2.77 -5.75
N ARG A 52 7.37 -3.90 -6.45
CA ARG A 52 6.15 -4.73 -6.44
C ARG A 52 5.89 -5.37 -5.08
N GLU A 53 6.94 -5.82 -4.39
CA GLU A 53 6.83 -6.35 -3.03
C GLU A 53 6.38 -5.26 -2.05
N CYS A 54 6.97 -4.06 -2.11
CA CYS A 54 6.54 -2.90 -1.33
C CYS A 54 5.05 -2.59 -1.57
N ALA A 55 4.61 -2.55 -2.83
CA ALA A 55 3.20 -2.34 -3.16
C ALA A 55 2.28 -3.41 -2.56
N ALA A 56 2.69 -4.68 -2.57
CA ALA A 56 1.94 -5.78 -1.97
C ALA A 56 1.84 -5.62 -0.45
N VAL A 57 2.94 -5.30 0.24
CA VAL A 57 2.97 -5.06 1.69
C VAL A 57 2.08 -3.87 2.09
N LEU A 58 2.12 -2.78 1.32
CA LEU A 58 1.28 -1.60 1.56
C LEU A 58 -0.22 -1.91 1.43
N ARG A 59 -0.62 -2.77 0.48
CA ARG A 59 -2.01 -3.24 0.38
C ARG A 59 -2.41 -4.11 1.56
N LEU A 60 -1.57 -5.05 1.95
CA LEU A 60 -1.82 -5.88 3.14
C LEU A 60 -1.99 -5.02 4.40
N ALA A 61 -1.15 -3.99 4.56
CA ALA A 61 -1.29 -3.03 5.65
C ALA A 61 -2.60 -2.23 5.55
N ALA A 62 -3.00 -1.81 4.35
CA ALA A 62 -4.27 -1.11 4.14
C ALA A 62 -5.49 -1.97 4.51
N ASP A 63 -5.46 -3.25 4.17
CA ASP A 63 -6.49 -4.21 4.54
C ASP A 63 -6.51 -4.46 6.05
N ALA A 64 -5.33 -4.58 6.69
CA ALA A 64 -5.21 -4.74 8.14
C ALA A 64 -5.78 -3.55 8.92
N VAL A 65 -5.65 -2.32 8.40
CA VAL A 65 -6.23 -1.10 8.99
C VAL A 65 -7.75 -1.10 8.92
N ASP A 66 -8.33 -1.76 7.90
CA ASP A 66 -9.78 -1.87 7.73
C ASP A 66 -10.39 -3.01 8.57
N THR A 67 -9.65 -4.10 8.75
CA THR A 67 -10.07 -5.19 9.62
C THR A 67 -10.04 -4.74 11.08
N ARG A 68 -11.22 -4.65 11.71
CA ARG A 68 -11.32 -4.50 13.16
C ARG A 68 -10.51 -5.62 13.83
N PRO A 69 -9.70 -5.36 14.88
CA PRO A 69 -9.04 -6.44 15.59
C PRO A 69 -10.12 -7.38 16.14
N SER A 70 -10.12 -8.62 15.66
CA SER A 70 -10.88 -9.70 16.27
C SER A 70 -10.37 -9.83 17.70
N ARG A 71 -11.20 -9.47 18.68
CA ARG A 71 -10.93 -9.75 20.10
C ARG A 71 -10.91 -11.27 20.25
N GLY A 72 -9.71 -11.86 20.23
CA GLY A 72 -9.43 -13.18 20.77
C GLY A 72 -9.17 -13.08 22.26
#